data_AF-A0A963VMU5-F1
#
_entry.id   AF-A0A963VMU5-F1
#
_cell.length_a   1.000
_cell.length_b   1.000
_cell.length_c   1.000
_cell.angle_alpha   90.00
_cell.angle_beta   90.00
_cell.angle_gamma   90.00
#
_symmetry.space_group_name_H-M   'P 1'
#
loop_
_entity.id
_entity.type
_entity.pdbx_description
1 polymer ?
#
loop_
_entity_poly.entity_id
_entity_poly.type
_entity_poly.pdbx_seq_one_letter_code
_entity_poly.pdbx_strand_id
1 'polypeptide(L)'
;MADLLTLDTIGRRTWIGLGLVVLGAIGVLDAWTGSAFSSAVFYLLPIALVTWFAGRGPGLAMCVAAAVVWLLADVAGDPATTSVWLVRIWNAGVRLGLFVIVCLLLPAVQALRREKELAREDPLTGAANRRRLSEAVDLELMR
;
A
#
# COMPACT_ATOMS: atom_id res chain seq x y z
N MET A 1 18.65 -8.28 -3.09
CA MET A 1 18.77 -7.02 -3.88
C MET A 1 18.60 -7.26 -5.38
N ALA A 2 19.06 -8.37 -5.97
CA ALA A 2 18.87 -8.67 -7.40
C ALA A 2 17.40 -8.83 -7.83
N ASP A 3 16.54 -9.43 -7.00
CA ASP A 3 15.11 -9.62 -7.32
C ASP A 3 14.28 -8.33 -7.30
N LEU A 4 14.75 -7.27 -6.61
CA LEU A 4 14.05 -5.99 -6.61
C LEU A 4 14.26 -5.21 -7.92
N LEU A 5 15.37 -5.49 -8.63
CA LEU A 5 15.70 -4.85 -9.91
C LEU A 5 14.98 -5.51 -11.09
N THR A 6 14.68 -6.81 -11.03
CA THR A 6 13.89 -7.49 -12.06
C THR A 6 12.43 -7.05 -12.03
N LEU A 7 11.88 -6.75 -10.84
CA LEU A 7 10.53 -6.19 -10.67
C LEU A 7 10.36 -4.77 -11.24
N ASP A 8 11.45 -4.03 -11.42
CA ASP A 8 11.43 -2.67 -11.99
C ASP A 8 11.40 -2.68 -13.54
N THR A 9 11.73 -3.81 -14.17
CA THR A 9 11.57 -4.02 -15.63
C THR A 9 10.12 -4.27 -16.03
N ILE A 10 9.27 -4.59 -15.07
CA ILE A 10 7.87 -4.91 -15.25
C ILE A 10 7.10 -3.59 -15.39
N GLY A 11 6.62 -3.29 -16.60
CA GLY A 11 6.05 -1.99 -16.93
C GLY A 11 4.84 -1.60 -16.06
N ARG A 12 4.71 -0.32 -15.71
CA ARG A 12 3.65 0.26 -14.85
C ARG A 12 2.24 -0.35 -15.02
N ARG A 13 1.86 -0.71 -16.24
CA ARG A 13 0.54 -1.27 -16.58
C ARG A 13 0.28 -2.65 -15.96
N THR A 14 1.26 -3.52 -15.86
CA THR A 14 1.09 -4.86 -15.27
C THR A 14 0.88 -4.77 -13.76
N TRP A 15 1.58 -3.86 -13.07
CA TRP A 15 1.37 -3.60 -11.65
C TRP A 15 -0.03 -3.04 -11.35
N ILE A 16 -0.52 -2.14 -12.21
CA ILE A 16 -1.91 -1.65 -12.13
C ILE A 16 -2.89 -2.82 -12.37
N GLY A 17 -2.66 -3.63 -13.39
CA GLY A 17 -3.48 -4.80 -13.70
C GLY A 17 -3.52 -5.82 -12.56
N LEU A 18 -2.36 -6.15 -11.99
CA LEU A 18 -2.25 -7.04 -10.83
C LEU A 18 -2.97 -6.45 -9.62
N GLY A 19 -2.80 -5.16 -9.35
CA GLY A 19 -3.52 -4.45 -8.29
C GLY A 19 -5.03 -4.51 -8.46
N LEU A 20 -5.55 -4.34 -9.69
CA LEU A 20 -6.97 -4.47 -10.00
C LEU A 20 -7.49 -5.90 -9.80
N VAL A 21 -6.72 -6.91 -10.22
CA VAL A 21 -7.08 -8.33 -10.03
C VAL A 21 -7.16 -8.66 -8.54
N VAL A 22 -6.15 -8.26 -7.76
CA VAL A 22 -6.12 -8.45 -6.31
C VAL A 22 -7.29 -7.71 -5.65
N LEU A 23 -7.55 -6.47 -6.06
CA LEU A 23 -8.68 -5.69 -5.54
C LEU A 23 -10.02 -6.36 -5.82
N GLY A 24 -10.23 -6.86 -7.05
CA GLY A 24 -11.44 -7.57 -7.43
C GLY A 24 -11.61 -8.87 -6.64
N ALA A 25 -10.54 -9.65 -6.46
CA ALA A 25 -10.55 -10.87 -5.65
C ALA A 25 -10.93 -10.58 -4.19
N ILE A 26 -10.37 -9.52 -3.59
CA ILE A 26 -10.74 -9.08 -2.25
C ILE A 26 -12.22 -8.69 -2.19
N GLY A 27 -12.73 -7.92 -3.17
CA GLY A 27 -14.13 -7.52 -3.23
C GLY A 27 -15.11 -8.70 -3.33
N VAL A 28 -14.78 -9.73 -4.12
CA VAL A 28 -15.58 -10.96 -4.23
C VAL A 28 -15.56 -11.74 -2.91
N LEU A 29 -14.39 -11.88 -2.29
CA LEU A 29 -14.25 -12.54 -0.99
C LEU A 29 -15.02 -11.79 0.10
N ASP A 30 -14.98 -10.46 0.09
CA ASP A 30 -15.70 -9.60 1.04
C ASP A 30 -17.22 -9.79 0.91
N ALA A 31 -17.72 -9.83 -0.34
CA ALA A 31 -19.13 -10.11 -0.62
C ALA A 31 -19.57 -11.52 -0.19
N TRP A 32 -18.69 -12.52 -0.29
CA TRP A 32 -18.97 -13.89 0.14
C TRP A 32 -18.88 -14.11 1.65
N THR A 33 -17.92 -13.46 2.30
CA THR A 33 -17.63 -13.67 3.73
C THR A 33 -18.65 -12.95 4.61
N GLY A 34 -19.31 -11.91 4.08
CA GLY A 34 -20.21 -11.05 4.85
C GLY A 34 -19.48 -10.28 5.95
N SER A 35 -20.20 -9.39 6.65
CA SER A 35 -19.71 -8.43 7.65
C SER A 35 -18.91 -9.01 8.85
N ALA A 36 -18.59 -10.30 8.87
CA ALA A 36 -17.91 -10.97 9.98
C ALA A 36 -16.43 -10.55 10.17
N PHE A 37 -15.78 -9.97 9.14
CA PHE A 37 -14.38 -9.56 9.21
C PHE A 37 -14.17 -8.09 8.82
N SER A 38 -13.27 -7.41 9.53
CA SER A 38 -12.83 -6.05 9.19
C SER A 38 -11.89 -6.10 7.99
N SER A 39 -12.45 -6.20 6.78
CA SER A 39 -11.72 -6.43 5.53
C SER A 39 -10.88 -5.23 5.07
N ALA A 40 -11.00 -4.07 5.72
CA ALA A 40 -10.37 -2.81 5.32
C ALA A 40 -8.84 -2.90 5.15
N VAL A 41 -8.18 -3.75 5.95
CA VAL A 41 -6.71 -3.93 5.87
C VAL A 41 -6.31 -4.63 4.57
N PHE A 42 -7.12 -5.54 4.04
CA PHE A 42 -6.80 -6.24 2.79
C PHE A 42 -6.79 -5.30 1.59
N TYR A 43 -7.67 -4.29 1.58
CA TYR A 43 -7.71 -3.26 0.54
C TYR A 43 -6.45 -2.37 0.49
N LEU A 44 -5.67 -2.29 1.57
CA LEU A 44 -4.39 -1.57 1.57
C LEU A 44 -3.31 -2.29 0.76
N LEU A 45 -3.41 -3.60 0.59
CA LEU A 45 -2.40 -4.41 -0.12
C LEU A 45 -2.28 -4.02 -1.61
N PRO A 46 -3.37 -4.01 -2.41
CA PRO A 46 -3.29 -3.56 -3.80
C PRO A 46 -2.95 -2.07 -3.90
N ILE A 47 -3.42 -1.23 -2.97
CA ILE A 47 -3.10 0.20 -2.94
C ILE A 47 -1.60 0.40 -2.73
N ALA A 48 -1.01 -0.27 -1.73
CA ALA A 48 0.41 -0.15 -1.43
C ALA A 48 1.26 -0.62 -2.61
N LEU A 49 0.91 -1.75 -3.21
CA LEU A 49 1.62 -2.34 -4.34
C LEU A 49 1.57 -1.44 -5.58
N VAL A 50 0.40 -0.92 -5.95
CA VAL A 50 0.26 0.03 -7.07
C VAL A 50 0.96 1.35 -6.75
N THR A 51 0.86 1.86 -5.52
CA THR A 51 1.55 3.10 -5.14
C THR A 51 3.07 2.96 -5.19
N TRP A 52 3.59 1.79 -4.81
CA TRP A 52 5.01 1.51 -4.76
C TRP A 52 5.64 1.37 -6.16
N PHE A 53 4.97 0.64 -7.07
CA PHE A 53 5.52 0.34 -8.40
C PHE A 53 5.00 1.23 -9.52
N ALA A 54 3.79 1.79 -9.39
CA ALA A 54 3.19 2.67 -10.41
C ALA A 54 3.15 4.15 -10.02
N GLY A 55 3.49 4.48 -8.77
CA GLY A 55 3.59 5.85 -8.28
C GLY A 55 2.29 6.43 -7.71
N ARG A 56 2.35 7.70 -7.31
CA ARG A 56 1.29 8.40 -6.56
C ARG A 56 -0.04 8.49 -7.31
N GLY A 57 -0.02 8.83 -8.61
CA GLY A 57 -1.24 9.01 -9.41
C GLY A 57 -2.08 7.73 -9.51
N PRO A 58 -1.51 6.61 -9.98
CA PRO A 58 -2.21 5.32 -10.03
C PRO A 58 -2.62 4.80 -8.65
N GLY A 59 -1.83 5.06 -7.60
CA GLY A 59 -2.18 4.73 -6.21
C GLY A 59 -3.45 5.44 -5.75
N LEU A 60 -3.57 6.75 -6.01
CA LEU A 60 -4.78 7.53 -5.72
C LEU A 60 -6.02 6.99 -6.45
N ALA A 61 -5.88 6.65 -7.74
CA ALA A 61 -6.96 6.03 -8.50
C ALA A 61 -7.38 4.67 -7.90
N MET A 62 -6.42 3.89 -7.40
CA MET A 62 -6.68 2.62 -6.74
C MET A 62 -7.40 2.80 -5.39
N CYS A 63 -7.10 3.85 -4.62
CA CYS A 63 -7.85 4.17 -3.40
C CYS A 63 -9.33 4.43 -3.69
N VAL A 64 -9.62 5.18 -4.76
CA VAL A 64 -11.01 5.44 -5.19
C VAL A 64 -11.68 4.14 -5.64
N ALA A 65 -11.02 3.33 -6.46
CA ALA A 65 -11.55 2.05 -6.89
C ALA A 65 -11.85 1.12 -5.70
N ALA A 66 -10.96 1.05 -4.72
CA ALA A 66 -11.14 0.25 -3.51
C ALA A 66 -12.34 0.70 -2.68
N ALA A 67 -12.53 2.03 -2.51
CA ALA A 67 -13.69 2.56 -1.82
C ALA A 67 -15.01 2.23 -2.54
N VAL A 68 -15.01 2.28 -3.89
CA VAL A 68 -16.17 1.91 -4.70
C VAL A 68 -16.49 0.42 -4.59
N VAL A 69 -15.48 -0.46 -4.69
CA VAL A 69 -15.66 -1.91 -4.56
C VAL A 69 -16.25 -2.25 -3.20
N TRP A 70 -15.74 -1.64 -2.12
CA TRP A 70 -16.29 -1.85 -0.79
C TRP A 70 -17.73 -1.36 -0.66
N LEU A 71 -18.05 -0.18 -1.20
CA LEU A 71 -19.42 0.35 -1.18
C LEU A 71 -20.40 -0.56 -1.93
N LEU A 72 -19.99 -1.13 -3.06
CA LEU A 72 -20.80 -2.10 -3.81
C LEU A 72 -21.01 -3.39 -3.02
N ALA A 73 -19.98 -3.88 -2.34
CA ALA A 73 -20.09 -5.06 -1.47
C ALA A 73 -21.03 -4.82 -0.27
N ASP A 74 -20.95 -3.64 0.37
CA ASP A 74 -21.81 -3.24 1.48
C ASP A 74 -23.29 -3.15 1.06
N VAL A 75 -23.56 -2.60 -0.13
CA VAL A 75 -24.92 -2.53 -0.69
C VAL A 75 -25.47 -3.91 -1.08
N ALA A 76 -24.61 -4.81 -1.57
CA ALA A 76 -25.02 -6.14 -2.01
C ALA A 76 -25.19 -7.14 -0.85
N GLY A 77 -24.43 -6.97 0.24
CA GLY A 77 -24.33 -7.94 1.34
C GLY A 77 -25.48 -7.91 2.34
N ASP A 78 -26.15 -6.77 2.53
CA ASP A 78 -27.29 -6.70 3.47
C ASP A 78 -28.31 -5.59 3.12
N PRO A 79 -29.51 -5.96 2.63
CA PRO A 79 -30.65 -5.05 2.47
C PRO A 79 -31.31 -4.66 3.80
N ALA A 80 -31.08 -5.42 4.88
CA ALA A 80 -31.85 -5.32 6.13
C ALA A 80 -31.27 -4.31 7.13
N THR A 81 -30.01 -3.91 6.99
CA THR A 81 -29.46 -2.77 7.71
C THR A 81 -29.88 -1.47 7.02
N THR A 82 -31.12 -1.04 7.32
CA THR A 82 -31.65 0.32 7.14
C THR A 82 -30.91 1.32 8.05
N SER A 83 -29.58 1.23 8.13
CA SER A 83 -28.76 2.28 8.73
C SER A 83 -28.71 3.43 7.73
N VAL A 84 -29.10 4.62 8.19
CA VAL A 84 -29.17 5.88 7.43
C VAL A 84 -28.05 5.96 6.38
N TRP A 85 -28.39 6.23 5.11
CA TRP A 85 -27.46 6.37 3.99
C TRP A 85 -26.22 7.23 4.33
N LEU A 86 -26.40 8.20 5.22
CA LEU A 86 -25.37 9.04 5.81
C LEU A 86 -24.24 8.27 6.51
N VAL A 87 -24.54 7.20 7.25
CA VAL A 87 -23.53 6.36 7.94
C VAL A 87 -22.69 5.59 6.93
N ARG A 88 -23.27 5.13 5.82
CA ARG A 88 -22.54 4.46 4.73
C ARG A 88 -21.57 5.41 4.03
N ILE A 89 -22.01 6.62 3.66
CA ILE A 89 -21.09 7.64 3.11
C ILE A 89 -19.98 7.95 4.12
N TRP A 90 -20.35 8.15 5.39
CA TRP A 90 -19.39 8.53 6.42
C TRP A 90 -18.30 7.47 6.58
N ASN A 91 -18.68 6.19 6.68
CA ASN A 91 -17.73 5.09 6.74
C ASN A 91 -16.89 4.96 5.46
N ALA A 92 -17.49 5.13 4.29
CA ALA A 92 -16.76 5.15 3.02
C ALA A 92 -15.75 6.31 2.98
N GLY A 93 -16.14 7.50 3.44
CA GLY A 93 -15.29 8.69 3.52
C GLY A 93 -14.13 8.52 4.48
N VAL A 94 -14.37 8.00 5.69
CA VAL A 94 -13.31 7.73 6.68
C VAL A 94 -12.31 6.70 6.13
N ARG A 95 -12.79 5.62 5.50
CA ARG A 95 -11.92 4.60 4.90
C ARG A 95 -11.12 5.14 3.72
N LEU A 96 -11.76 5.90 2.83
CA LEU A 96 -11.09 6.54 1.72
C LEU A 96 -10.02 7.50 2.24
N GLY A 97 -10.31 8.28 3.28
CA GLY A 97 -9.34 9.14 3.95
C GLY A 97 -8.12 8.36 4.46
N LEU A 98 -8.35 7.24 5.15
CA LEU A 98 -7.28 6.36 5.62
C LEU A 98 -6.43 5.81 4.46
N PHE A 99 -7.06 5.34 3.38
CA PHE A 99 -6.37 4.85 2.19
C PHE A 99 -5.53 5.93 1.52
N VAL A 100 -6.06 7.14 1.39
CA VAL A 100 -5.33 8.29 0.82
C VAL A 100 -4.15 8.67 1.70
N ILE A 101 -4.32 8.74 3.03
CA ILE A 101 -3.23 9.03 3.97
C ILE A 101 -2.09 8.02 3.79
N VAL A 102 -2.41 6.72 3.75
CA VAL A 102 -1.41 5.66 3.54
C VAL A 102 -0.74 5.80 2.17
N CYS A 103 -1.52 6.03 1.10
CA CYS A 103 -1.01 6.24 -0.25
C CYS A 103 -0.06 7.45 -0.35
N LEU A 104 -0.31 8.52 0.42
CA LEU A 104 0.55 9.71 0.44
C LEU A 104 1.82 9.51 1.27
N LEU A 105 1.72 8.78 2.38
CA LEU A 105 2.84 8.49 3.28
C LEU A 105 3.84 7.49 2.68
N LEU A 106 3.37 6.47 1.95
CA LEU A 106 4.20 5.42 1.37
C LEU A 106 5.39 5.95 0.54
N PRO A 107 5.18 6.87 -0.42
CA PRO A 107 6.28 7.47 -1.17
C PRO A 107 7.22 8.34 -0.33
N ALA A 108 6.71 8.99 0.73
CA ALA A 108 7.55 9.78 1.65
C ALA A 108 8.48 8.88 2.47
N VAL A 109 7.99 7.72 2.91
CA VAL A 109 8.80 6.70 3.58
C VAL A 109 9.89 6.15 2.65
N GLN A 110 9.57 5.94 1.37
CA GLN A 110 10.56 5.51 0.38
C GLN A 110 11.65 6.56 0.14
N ALA A 111 11.26 7.83 -0.03
CA ALA A 111 12.22 8.93 -0.17
C ALA A 111 13.16 9.01 1.04
N LEU A 112 12.61 8.91 2.26
CA LEU A 112 13.40 8.92 3.48
C LEU A 112 14.35 7.70 3.59
N ARG A 113 13.94 6.51 3.12
CA ARG A 113 14.82 5.34 3.05
C ARG A 113 15.97 5.56 2.06
N ARG A 114 15.68 6.04 0.85
CA ARG A 114 16.69 6.33 -0.17
C ARG A 114 17.70 7.38 0.32
N GLU A 115 17.21 8.43 0.97
CA GLU A 115 18.07 9.46 1.54
C GLU A 115 18.95 8.91 2.68
N LYS A 116 18.40 8.05 3.55
CA LYS A 116 19.19 7.36 4.57
C LYS A 116 20.21 6.38 3.98
N GLU A 117 19.90 5.72 2.88
CA GLU A 117 20.82 4.83 2.17
C GLU A 117 21.95 5.62 1.49
N LEU A 118 21.64 6.72 0.83
CA LEU A 118 22.62 7.63 0.25
C LEU A 118 23.51 8.28 1.32
N ALA A 119 22.96 8.60 2.50
CA ALA A 119 23.73 9.10 3.63
C ALA A 119 24.62 8.04 4.31
N ARG A 120 24.48 6.75 3.98
CA ARG A 120 25.38 5.68 4.47
C ARG A 120 26.69 5.58 3.69
N GLU A 121 26.78 6.23 2.55
CA GLU A 121 27.98 6.28 1.71
C GLU A 121 28.46 7.72 1.67
N ASP A 122 29.71 7.97 2.07
CA ASP A 122 30.28 9.31 1.98
C ASP A 122 30.52 9.64 0.49
N PRO A 123 29.80 10.62 -0.10
CA PRO A 123 29.85 10.89 -1.53
C PRO A 123 31.22 11.40 -2.00
N LEU A 124 32.09 11.85 -1.08
CA LEU A 124 33.43 12.35 -1.40
C LEU A 124 34.49 11.24 -1.39
N THR A 125 34.25 10.13 -0.71
CA THR A 125 35.28 9.10 -0.49
C THR A 125 34.84 7.70 -0.91
N GLY A 126 33.55 7.46 -1.14
CA GLY A 126 33.00 6.12 -1.37
C GLY A 126 33.16 5.18 -0.16
N ALA A 127 33.65 5.69 0.96
CA ALA A 127 33.88 4.92 2.18
C ALA A 127 32.58 4.76 2.96
N ALA A 128 32.48 3.64 3.68
CA ALA A 128 31.35 3.35 4.56
C ALA A 128 31.26 4.43 5.66
N ASN A 129 30.11 5.09 5.77
CA ASN A 129 29.89 6.11 6.80
C ASN A 129 29.88 5.45 8.21
N ARG A 130 30.16 6.24 9.26
CA ARG A 130 30.29 5.80 10.66
C ARG A 130 29.14 4.89 11.14
N ARG A 131 27.92 5.11 10.66
CA ARG A 131 26.75 4.28 10.97
C ARG A 131 26.81 2.87 10.37
N ARG A 132 27.38 2.70 9.18
CA ARG A 132 27.52 1.39 8.53
C ARG A 132 28.60 0.55 9.23
N LEU A 133 29.64 1.21 9.74
CA LEU A 133 30.65 0.60 10.61
C LEU A 133 30.09 0.16 11.96
N SER A 134 29.27 0.99 12.63
CA SER A 134 28.64 0.57 13.89
C SER A 134 27.69 -0.62 13.71
N GLU A 135 26.88 -0.61 12.65
CA GLU A 135 26.00 -1.75 12.33
C GLU A 135 26.79 -3.04 12.05
N ALA A 136 27.94 -2.95 11.38
CA ALA A 136 28.80 -4.10 11.12
C ALA A 136 29.46 -4.64 12.41
N VAL A 137 29.91 -3.75 13.29
CA VAL A 137 30.49 -4.12 14.60
C VAL A 137 29.44 -4.76 15.50
N ASP A 138 28.22 -4.22 15.55
CA ASP A 138 27.14 -4.81 16.35
C ASP A 138 26.75 -6.20 15.84
N LEU A 139 26.74 -6.42 14.52
CA LEU A 139 26.50 -7.73 13.92
C LEU A 139 27.61 -8.74 14.21
N GLU A 140 28.87 -8.31 14.33
CA GLU A 140 29.98 -9.17 14.75
C GLU A 140 29.93 -9.50 16.25
N LEU A 141 29.51 -8.56 17.10
CA LEU A 141 29.35 -8.81 18.54
C LEU A 141 28.21 -9.79 18.86
N MET A 142 27.22 -9.90 17.98
CA MET A 142 26.10 -10.85 18.12
C MET A 142 26.37 -12.23 17.52
N ARG A 143 27.54 -12.46 16.89
CA ARG A 143 27.93 -13.71 16.26
C ARG A 143 28.89 -14.52 17.14
#